data_AF-A0A7Y3NTA4-F1
#
_entry.id   AF-A0A7Y3NTA4-F1
#
_cell.length_a   1.000
_cell.length_b   1.000
_cell.length_c   1.000
_cell.angle_alpha   90.00
_cell.angle_beta   90.00
_cell.angle_gamma   90.00
#
_symmetry.space_group_name_H-M   'P 1'
#
loop_
_entity.id
_entity.type
_entity.pdbx_description
1 polymer ?
#
loop_
_entity_poly.entity_id
_entity_poly.type
_entity_poly.pdbx_seq_one_letter_code
_entity_poly.pdbx_strand_id
1 'polypeptide(L)'
;MEWTIANGVWNPVLRLLEPLDQSGLINIIFNNLGRDISAHPIAFLGRANDAQPGSIRRYANELAGGAQKQDRERLDWFSAMCSELAPEATSQLQTARRDYFWGNLKSVMNLTERDHLRRTLFALWDYGDPLENQSLHLEPAEDRRHAHQWFKPSGDPTRKERGGMLGANRLAIEAFPLFQSIAFKDKLSTRGFSGNRSNNTRWTWPLWSKPVNLDVVVSLLASPTIQHETITDRDNDSLRAMGIAAAFRSMRILVGKTPNFTPAIPIL
;
A
#
# COMPACT_ATOMS: atom_id res chain seq x y z
N MET A 1 -14.38 -10.59 3.51
CA MET A 1 -13.07 -11.15 3.89
C MET A 1 -12.97 -11.16 5.41
N GLU A 2 -12.37 -12.18 6.01
CA GLU A 2 -12.04 -12.25 7.45
C GLU A 2 -10.63 -12.76 7.65
N TRP A 3 -10.11 -12.65 8.88
CA TRP A 3 -8.83 -13.23 9.25
C TRP A 3 -9.03 -14.42 10.18
N THR A 4 -8.31 -15.51 9.90
CA THR A 4 -8.31 -16.71 10.74
C THR A 4 -6.88 -17.16 11.03
N ILE A 5 -6.67 -17.83 12.17
CA ILE A 5 -5.37 -18.43 12.47
C ILE A 5 -5.34 -19.85 11.89
N ALA A 6 -4.34 -20.14 11.06
CA ALA A 6 -4.04 -21.48 10.60
C ALA A 6 -2.52 -21.69 10.71
N ASN A 7 -2.11 -22.83 11.27
CA ASN A 7 -0.69 -23.16 11.52
C ASN A 7 0.07 -22.07 12.32
N GLY A 8 -0.60 -21.44 13.29
CA GLY A 8 0.01 -20.41 14.14
C GLY A 8 0.21 -19.05 13.46
N VAL A 9 -0.26 -18.86 12.22
CA VAL A 9 -0.17 -17.60 11.48
C VAL A 9 -1.54 -17.09 11.05
N TRP A 10 -1.68 -15.77 10.96
CA TRP A 10 -2.89 -15.13 10.46
C TRP A 10 -2.99 -15.30 8.94
N ASN A 11 -4.16 -15.75 8.48
CA ASN A 11 -4.46 -15.97 7.07
C ASN A 11 -5.75 -15.21 6.71
N PRO A 12 -5.77 -14.45 5.60
CA PRO A 12 -6.99 -13.87 5.08
C PRO A 12 -7.85 -14.97 4.43
N VAL A 13 -9.15 -14.94 4.71
CA VAL A 13 -10.14 -15.86 4.16
C VAL A 13 -11.16 -15.09 3.33
N LEU A 14 -11.24 -15.45 2.06
CA LEU A 14 -12.28 -15.00 1.14
C LEU A 14 -13.39 -16.05 1.08
N ARG A 15 -14.62 -15.64 1.33
CA ARG A 15 -15.81 -16.48 1.19
C ARG A 15 -16.42 -16.17 -0.16
N LEU A 16 -16.53 -17.19 -1.01
CA LEU A 16 -17.09 -17.11 -2.35
C LEU A 16 -18.45 -17.82 -2.36
N LEU A 17 -19.35 -17.35 -3.22
CA LEU A 17 -20.66 -17.98 -3.42
C LEU A 17 -20.53 -19.31 -4.19
N GLU A 18 -19.55 -19.37 -5.09
CA GLU A 18 -19.27 -20.54 -5.92
C GLU A 18 -17.85 -21.07 -5.63
N PRO A 19 -17.64 -22.39 -5.69
CA PRO A 19 -16.31 -22.96 -5.58
C PRO A 19 -15.38 -22.41 -6.66
N LEU A 20 -14.19 -21.99 -6.26
CA LEU A 20 -13.16 -21.48 -7.15
C LEU A 20 -11.82 -22.07 -6.73
N ASP A 21 -11.12 -22.70 -7.67
CA ASP A 21 -9.78 -23.21 -7.43
C ASP A 21 -8.74 -22.07 -7.50
N GLN A 22 -7.49 -22.39 -7.12
CA GLN A 22 -6.42 -21.40 -7.12
C GLN A 22 -6.21 -20.79 -8.52
N SER A 23 -6.18 -21.61 -9.56
CA SER A 23 -5.96 -21.18 -10.93
C SER A 23 -7.06 -20.25 -11.43
N GLY A 24 -8.32 -20.55 -11.13
CA GLY A 24 -9.48 -19.71 -11.42
C GLY A 24 -9.39 -18.36 -10.73
N LEU A 25 -9.04 -18.33 -9.43
CA LEU A 25 -8.85 -17.07 -8.70
C LEU A 25 -7.71 -16.24 -9.29
N ILE A 26 -6.57 -16.85 -9.59
CA ILE A 26 -5.43 -16.15 -10.21
C ILE A 26 -5.83 -15.58 -11.57
N ASN A 27 -6.57 -16.31 -12.39
CA ASN A 27 -7.03 -15.81 -13.69
C ASN A 27 -7.99 -14.64 -13.54
N ILE A 28 -8.94 -14.71 -12.60
CA ILE A 28 -9.86 -13.61 -12.33
C ILE A 28 -9.09 -12.36 -11.87
N ILE A 29 -8.20 -12.50 -10.89
CA ILE A 29 -7.38 -11.38 -10.42
C ILE A 29 -6.56 -10.83 -11.58
N PHE A 30 -5.75 -11.65 -12.25
CA PHE A 30 -4.86 -11.23 -13.32
C PHE A 30 -5.58 -10.50 -14.46
N ASN A 31 -6.76 -10.98 -14.86
CA ASN A 31 -7.53 -10.35 -15.94
C ASN A 31 -8.15 -9.00 -15.52
N ASN A 32 -8.38 -8.79 -14.22
CA ASN A 32 -8.88 -7.51 -13.68
C ASN A 32 -7.75 -6.53 -13.34
N LEU A 33 -6.52 -7.02 -13.12
CA LEU A 33 -5.34 -6.19 -12.94
C LEU A 33 -4.92 -5.59 -14.29
N GLY A 34 -5.36 -4.37 -14.57
CA GLY A 34 -4.93 -3.63 -15.76
C GLY A 34 -3.40 -3.62 -15.89
N ARG A 35 -2.89 -3.98 -17.07
CA ARG A 35 -1.45 -4.01 -17.37
C ARG A 35 -0.95 -2.66 -17.88
N ASP A 36 -1.74 -2.01 -18.72
CA ASP A 36 -1.39 -0.70 -19.26
C ASP A 36 -1.64 0.40 -18.22
N ILE A 37 -0.55 0.91 -17.63
CA ILE A 37 -0.62 1.99 -16.64
C ILE A 37 -1.26 3.27 -17.21
N SER A 38 -1.26 3.48 -18.54
CA SER A 38 -1.86 4.66 -19.15
C SER A 38 -3.39 4.61 -19.14
N ALA A 39 -3.98 3.41 -19.13
CA ALA A 39 -5.42 3.18 -18.99
C ALA A 39 -5.85 3.04 -17.53
N HIS A 40 -4.90 2.83 -16.62
CA HIS A 40 -5.16 2.66 -15.19
C HIS A 40 -5.50 3.99 -14.50
N PRO A 41 -6.40 4.02 -13.50
CA PRO A 41 -6.74 5.26 -12.79
C PRO A 41 -5.54 6.01 -12.19
N ILE A 42 -4.45 5.32 -11.84
CA ILE A 42 -3.21 5.92 -11.34
C ILE A 42 -2.44 6.75 -12.38
N ALA A 43 -2.83 6.72 -13.67
CA ALA A 43 -2.13 7.37 -14.77
C ALA A 43 -1.86 8.87 -14.57
N PHE A 44 -2.68 9.54 -13.77
CA PHE A 44 -2.49 10.95 -13.44
C PHE A 44 -1.16 11.24 -12.76
N LEU A 45 -0.55 10.26 -12.07
CA LEU A 45 0.76 10.44 -11.45
C LEU A 45 1.87 10.72 -12.47
N GLY A 46 1.77 10.18 -13.69
CA GLY A 46 2.69 10.54 -14.77
C GLY A 46 2.63 12.03 -15.08
N ARG A 47 1.42 12.60 -15.15
CA ARG A 47 1.23 14.04 -15.33
C ARG A 47 1.71 14.83 -14.10
N ALA A 48 1.44 14.33 -12.90
CA ALA A 48 1.86 14.98 -11.66
C ALA A 48 3.39 15.06 -11.52
N ASN A 49 4.10 14.01 -11.96
CA ASN A 49 5.55 13.90 -11.80
C ASN A 49 6.33 14.85 -12.72
N ASP A 50 5.78 15.12 -13.90
CA ASP A 50 6.43 15.93 -14.95
C ASP A 50 5.97 17.40 -14.96
N ALA A 51 4.98 17.77 -14.15
CA ALA A 51 4.27 19.02 -14.34
C ALA A 51 4.71 20.17 -13.42
N GLN A 52 4.57 21.37 -13.97
CA GLN A 52 4.81 22.66 -13.33
C GLN A 52 3.95 22.86 -12.07
N PRO A 53 4.36 23.77 -11.16
CA PRO A 53 3.55 24.15 -10.00
C PRO A 53 2.09 24.47 -10.38
N GLY A 54 1.14 23.88 -9.65
CA GLY A 54 -0.31 24.07 -9.88
C GLY A 54 -0.98 23.05 -10.81
N SER A 55 -0.22 22.12 -11.40
CA SER A 55 -0.76 21.02 -12.22
C SER A 55 -1.75 20.12 -11.47
N ILE A 56 -1.41 19.75 -10.23
CA ILE A 56 -2.28 18.95 -9.34
C ILE A 56 -3.62 19.66 -9.11
N ARG A 57 -3.60 20.97 -8.85
CA ARG A 57 -4.82 21.75 -8.63
C ARG A 57 -5.68 21.81 -9.89
N ARG A 58 -5.07 22.04 -11.05
CA ARG A 58 -5.81 22.03 -12.32
C ARG A 58 -6.46 20.67 -12.57
N TYR A 59 -5.71 19.59 -12.39
CA TYR A 59 -6.22 18.23 -12.56
C TYR A 59 -7.34 17.91 -11.56
N ALA A 60 -7.21 18.33 -10.30
CA ALA A 60 -8.27 18.17 -9.30
C ALA A 60 -9.56 18.90 -9.71
N ASN A 61 -9.44 20.14 -10.21
CA ASN A 61 -10.59 20.90 -10.71
C ASN A 61 -11.24 20.25 -11.94
N GLU A 62 -10.43 19.71 -12.86
CA GLU A 62 -10.93 18.96 -14.03
C GLU A 62 -11.67 17.70 -13.61
N LEU A 63 -11.13 16.94 -12.65
CA LEU A 63 -11.79 15.76 -12.09
C LEU A 63 -13.09 16.13 -11.38
N ALA A 64 -13.09 17.18 -10.57
CA ALA A 64 -14.25 17.57 -9.76
C ALA A 64 -15.36 18.26 -10.57
N GLY A 65 -15.01 19.03 -11.61
CA GLY A 65 -15.91 19.93 -12.34
C GLY A 65 -17.07 19.26 -13.07
N GLY A 66 -17.07 17.92 -13.19
CA GLY A 66 -18.16 17.15 -13.78
C GLY A 66 -18.33 15.75 -13.21
N ALA A 67 -17.71 15.46 -12.05
CA ALA A 67 -17.68 14.12 -11.47
C ALA A 67 -19.10 13.59 -11.23
N GLN A 68 -19.36 12.39 -11.75
CA GLN A 68 -20.55 11.61 -11.46
C GLN A 68 -20.21 10.47 -10.49
N LYS A 69 -21.23 9.75 -10.03
CA LYS A 69 -21.04 8.60 -9.14
C LYS A 69 -20.11 7.54 -9.75
N GLN A 70 -20.12 7.36 -11.07
CA GLN A 70 -19.21 6.43 -11.76
C GLN A 70 -17.72 6.84 -11.72
N ASP A 71 -17.41 8.11 -11.46
CA ASP A 71 -16.04 8.62 -11.43
C ASP A 71 -15.37 8.45 -10.05
N ARG A 72 -16.10 7.89 -9.08
CA ARG A 72 -15.63 7.69 -7.70
C ARG A 72 -14.27 7.01 -7.64
N GLU A 73 -14.06 5.95 -8.43
CA GLU A 73 -12.78 5.22 -8.44
C GLU A 73 -11.60 6.15 -8.75
N ARG A 74 -11.70 6.98 -9.79
CA ARG A 74 -10.64 7.92 -10.16
C ARG A 74 -10.37 8.95 -9.06
N LEU A 75 -11.41 9.41 -8.38
CA LEU A 75 -11.29 10.33 -7.24
C LEU A 75 -10.66 9.67 -6.03
N ASP A 76 -10.99 8.41 -5.74
CA ASP A 76 -10.39 7.64 -4.65
C ASP A 76 -8.89 7.43 -4.92
N TRP A 77 -8.50 7.09 -6.15
CA TRP A 77 -7.09 7.02 -6.58
C TRP A 77 -6.36 8.36 -6.47
N PHE A 78 -6.98 9.46 -6.92
CA PHE A 78 -6.40 10.79 -6.81
C PHE A 78 -6.16 11.17 -5.35
N SER A 79 -7.19 11.03 -4.51
CA SER A 79 -7.14 11.39 -3.11
C SER A 79 -6.21 10.51 -2.29
N ALA A 80 -5.92 9.28 -2.70
CA ALA A 80 -4.93 8.43 -2.03
C ALA A 80 -3.49 8.97 -2.13
N MET A 81 -3.17 9.64 -3.24
CA MET A 81 -1.79 10.01 -3.57
C MET A 81 -1.51 11.52 -3.51
N CYS A 82 -2.51 12.36 -3.77
CA CYS A 82 -2.35 13.79 -3.95
C CYS A 82 -3.47 14.62 -3.29
N SER A 83 -3.20 15.91 -3.09
CA SER A 83 -4.23 16.92 -2.80
C SER A 83 -3.84 18.26 -3.40
N GLU A 84 -4.82 18.95 -3.98
CA GLU A 84 -4.75 20.33 -4.47
C GLU A 84 -4.51 21.38 -3.39
N LEU A 85 -4.79 21.04 -2.13
CA LEU A 85 -4.52 21.88 -0.97
C LEU A 85 -3.07 21.74 -0.47
N ALA A 86 -2.39 20.65 -0.83
CA ALA A 86 -0.98 20.40 -0.51
C ALA A 86 -0.25 19.81 -1.73
N PRO A 87 -0.10 20.56 -2.84
CA PRO A 87 0.35 20.03 -4.13
C PRO A 87 1.79 19.49 -4.11
N GLU A 88 2.62 19.98 -3.20
CA GLU A 88 4.01 19.52 -3.05
C GLU A 88 4.14 18.32 -2.10
N ALA A 89 3.11 18.04 -1.30
CA ALA A 89 3.14 16.96 -0.33
C ALA A 89 3.10 15.60 -1.03
N THR A 90 3.65 14.60 -0.35
CA THR A 90 3.72 13.22 -0.84
C THR A 90 2.92 12.34 0.11
N SER A 91 2.09 11.46 -0.44
CA SER A 91 1.31 10.50 0.35
C SER A 91 2.22 9.62 1.21
N GLN A 92 1.76 9.22 2.39
CA GLN A 92 2.54 8.36 3.28
C GLN A 92 2.73 6.95 2.69
N LEU A 93 1.91 6.58 1.69
CA LEU A 93 2.03 5.37 0.87
C LEU A 93 3.24 5.40 -0.06
N GLN A 94 3.69 6.60 -0.45
CA GLN A 94 4.84 6.73 -1.33
C GLN A 94 6.12 6.66 -0.47
N THR A 95 6.70 5.47 -0.46
CA THR A 95 7.96 5.14 0.22
C THR A 95 9.16 5.14 -0.72
N ALA A 96 8.96 5.02 -2.03
CA ALA A 96 10.03 5.27 -3.01
C ALA A 96 10.18 6.78 -3.29
N ARG A 97 11.38 7.21 -3.71
CA ARG A 97 11.58 8.60 -4.14
C ARG A 97 10.69 8.94 -5.33
N ARG A 98 10.21 10.19 -5.39
CA ARG A 98 9.28 10.68 -6.41
C ARG A 98 9.76 10.42 -7.85
N ASP A 99 11.05 10.62 -8.12
CA ASP A 99 11.67 10.42 -9.43
C ASP A 99 11.71 8.95 -9.89
N TYR A 100 11.72 7.99 -8.96
CA TYR A 100 11.65 6.56 -9.28
C TYR A 100 10.25 5.97 -9.17
N PHE A 101 9.38 6.55 -8.34
CA PHE A 101 8.12 5.94 -7.94
C PHE A 101 7.22 5.64 -9.16
N TRP A 102 7.03 6.62 -10.05
CA TRP A 102 6.23 6.42 -11.26
C TRP A 102 6.81 5.34 -12.18
N GLY A 103 8.13 5.35 -12.40
CA GLY A 103 8.81 4.32 -13.20
C GLY A 103 8.65 2.92 -12.59
N ASN A 104 8.77 2.81 -11.27
CA ASN A 104 8.64 1.54 -10.55
C ASN A 104 7.20 1.02 -10.59
N LEU A 105 6.18 1.88 -10.45
CA LEU A 105 4.78 1.51 -10.63
C LEU A 105 4.55 0.91 -12.03
N LYS A 106 5.04 1.58 -13.07
CA LYS A 106 4.95 1.11 -14.45
C LYS A 106 5.62 -0.24 -14.64
N SER A 107 6.82 -0.43 -14.10
CA SER A 107 7.54 -1.71 -14.16
C SER A 107 6.75 -2.82 -13.45
N VAL A 108 6.30 -2.61 -12.21
CA VAL A 108 5.54 -3.60 -11.44
C VAL A 108 4.26 -3.99 -12.19
N MET A 109 3.50 -3.02 -12.69
CA MET A 109 2.25 -3.30 -13.41
C MET A 109 2.47 -4.06 -14.72
N ASN A 110 3.51 -3.70 -15.48
CA ASN A 110 3.81 -4.34 -16.77
C ASN A 110 4.37 -5.75 -16.62
N LEU A 111 5.25 -5.97 -15.63
CA LEU A 111 6.02 -7.21 -15.45
C LEU A 111 5.32 -8.24 -14.57
N THR A 112 4.23 -7.88 -13.89
CA THR A 112 3.48 -8.86 -13.10
C THR A 112 2.83 -9.89 -14.02
N GLU A 113 3.02 -11.16 -13.68
CA GLU A 113 2.49 -12.32 -14.41
C GLU A 113 1.72 -13.22 -13.43
N ARG A 114 0.95 -14.18 -13.95
CA ARG A 114 0.12 -15.08 -13.13
C ARG A 114 0.90 -15.82 -12.05
N ASP A 115 2.12 -16.27 -12.36
CA ASP A 115 2.94 -16.99 -11.38
C ASP A 115 3.39 -16.10 -10.22
N HIS A 116 3.66 -14.80 -10.47
CA HIS A 116 3.95 -13.84 -9.40
C HIS A 116 2.76 -13.76 -8.42
N LEU A 117 1.53 -13.68 -8.93
CA LEU A 117 0.32 -13.67 -8.09
C LEU A 117 0.14 -14.99 -7.33
N ARG A 118 0.37 -16.13 -8.00
CA ARG A 118 0.27 -17.46 -7.38
C ARG A 118 1.27 -17.61 -6.23
N ARG A 119 2.54 -17.24 -6.45
CA ARG A 119 3.59 -17.26 -5.43
C ARG A 119 3.25 -16.35 -4.25
N THR A 120 2.75 -15.14 -4.52
CA THR A 120 2.34 -14.20 -3.47
C THR A 120 1.17 -14.71 -2.62
N LEU A 121 0.16 -15.31 -3.24
CA LEU A 121 -1.09 -15.68 -2.55
C LEU A 121 -1.06 -17.08 -1.91
N PHE A 122 -0.27 -18.01 -2.47
CA PHE A 122 -0.37 -19.44 -2.12
C PHE A 122 0.95 -20.13 -1.81
N ALA A 123 2.09 -19.44 -1.94
CA ALA A 123 3.40 -19.98 -1.60
C ALA A 123 4.05 -19.19 -0.46
N LEU A 124 5.05 -19.81 0.17
CA LEU A 124 5.97 -19.08 1.03
C LEU A 124 6.73 -18.07 0.16
N TRP A 125 6.81 -16.82 0.60
CA TRP A 125 7.52 -15.78 -0.12
C TRP A 125 9.02 -16.09 -0.15
N ASP A 126 9.55 -16.27 -1.35
CA ASP A 126 10.94 -16.63 -1.65
C ASP A 126 11.78 -15.40 -2.04
N TYR A 127 11.14 -14.25 -2.25
CA TYR A 127 11.73 -13.02 -2.77
C TYR A 127 12.54 -13.26 -4.06
N GLY A 128 12.06 -14.16 -4.91
CA GLY A 128 12.74 -14.59 -6.13
C GLY A 128 12.67 -13.62 -7.31
N ASP A 129 11.95 -12.49 -7.19
CA ASP A 129 11.76 -11.56 -8.31
C ASP A 129 12.80 -10.43 -8.29
N PRO A 130 13.18 -9.85 -9.45
CA PRO A 130 14.08 -8.70 -9.51
C PRO A 130 13.55 -7.50 -8.71
N LEU A 131 14.45 -6.84 -7.98
CA LEU A 131 14.13 -5.64 -7.19
C LEU A 131 14.49 -4.35 -7.92
N GLU A 132 15.41 -4.40 -8.88
CA GLU A 132 15.85 -3.23 -9.67
C GLU A 132 14.67 -2.65 -10.47
N ASN A 133 14.47 -1.32 -10.34
CA ASN A 133 13.37 -0.56 -10.98
C ASN A 133 11.95 -1.06 -10.66
N GLN A 134 11.78 -1.83 -9.58
CA GLN A 134 10.52 -2.46 -9.16
C GLN A 134 10.24 -2.32 -7.66
N SER A 135 11.19 -1.76 -6.91
CA SER A 135 11.09 -1.52 -5.47
C SER A 135 10.09 -0.40 -5.15
N LEU A 136 9.14 -0.69 -4.27
CA LEU A 136 8.24 0.31 -3.71
C LEU A 136 8.67 0.73 -2.30
N HIS A 137 9.68 0.09 -1.69
CA HIS A 137 10.09 0.31 -0.30
C HIS A 137 8.97 0.03 0.72
N LEU A 138 8.04 -0.86 0.37
CA LEU A 138 6.99 -1.34 1.26
C LEU A 138 7.49 -2.47 2.18
N GLU A 139 8.33 -3.36 1.64
CA GLU A 139 8.91 -4.48 2.38
C GLU A 139 10.09 -4.01 3.25
N PRO A 140 10.06 -4.23 4.58
CA PRO A 140 11.14 -3.85 5.48
C PRO A 140 12.52 -4.40 5.10
N ALA A 141 12.60 -5.60 4.51
CA ALA A 141 13.85 -6.19 4.04
C ALA A 141 14.52 -5.42 2.88
N GLU A 142 13.81 -4.47 2.25
CA GLU A 142 14.38 -3.56 1.26
C GLU A 142 15.29 -2.49 1.89
N ASP A 143 15.19 -2.22 3.21
CA ASP A 143 16.13 -1.36 3.96
C ASP A 143 17.49 -2.07 4.15
N ARG A 144 18.29 -2.07 3.09
CA ARG A 144 19.65 -2.63 3.10
C ARG A 144 20.65 -1.51 3.40
N ARG A 145 21.08 -1.41 4.66
CA ARG A 145 22.02 -0.37 5.10
C ARG A 145 23.44 -0.65 4.61
N HIS A 146 24.08 0.37 4.04
CA HIS A 146 25.45 0.31 3.50
C HIS A 146 26.49 -0.31 4.45
N ALA A 147 26.35 -0.11 5.77
CA ALA A 147 27.30 -0.62 6.76
C ALA A 147 27.32 -2.16 6.88
N HIS A 148 26.32 -2.86 6.36
CA HIS A 148 26.20 -4.31 6.46
C HIS A 148 26.41 -5.02 5.12
N GLN A 149 26.92 -4.33 4.09
CA GLN A 149 27.01 -4.89 2.74
C GLN A 149 28.41 -4.81 2.13
N TRP A 150 28.78 -5.86 1.39
CA TRP A 150 29.98 -5.90 0.55
C TRP A 150 29.85 -5.03 -0.71
N PHE A 151 28.63 -4.91 -1.25
CA PHE A 151 28.30 -4.06 -2.39
C PHE A 151 27.46 -2.86 -1.96
N LYS A 152 27.53 -1.78 -2.75
CA LYS A 152 26.59 -0.67 -2.62
C LYS A 152 25.17 -1.18 -2.94
N PRO A 153 24.15 -0.95 -2.09
CA PRO A 153 22.78 -1.41 -2.30
C PRO A 153 22.17 -1.07 -3.66
N SER A 154 22.58 0.01 -4.34
CA SER A 154 22.07 0.38 -5.67
C SER A 154 22.84 -0.24 -6.83
N GLY A 155 23.99 -0.86 -6.57
CA GLY A 155 24.85 -1.52 -7.57
C GLY A 155 25.10 -2.98 -7.26
N ASP A 156 24.33 -3.54 -6.32
CA ASP A 156 24.36 -4.96 -5.98
C ASP A 156 23.77 -5.76 -7.16
N PRO A 157 24.59 -6.59 -7.84
CA PRO A 157 24.15 -7.32 -9.02
C PRO A 157 22.99 -8.28 -8.70
N THR A 158 22.86 -8.72 -7.45
CA THR A 158 21.77 -9.63 -7.05
C THR A 158 20.38 -8.99 -7.16
N ARG A 159 20.29 -7.65 -7.16
CA ARG A 159 19.00 -6.94 -7.31
C ARG A 159 18.37 -7.09 -8.68
N LYS A 160 19.14 -7.47 -9.69
CA LYS A 160 18.63 -7.75 -11.03
C LYS A 160 17.94 -9.10 -11.11
N GLU A 161 18.18 -9.98 -10.14
CA GLU A 161 17.75 -11.36 -10.16
C GLU A 161 16.76 -11.67 -9.03
N ARG A 162 16.90 -11.02 -7.86
CA ARG A 162 16.14 -11.35 -6.65
C ARG A 162 15.98 -10.17 -5.68
N GLY A 163 15.14 -10.38 -4.68
CA GLY A 163 14.90 -9.48 -3.55
C GLY A 163 13.51 -8.86 -3.53
N GLY A 164 12.68 -9.09 -4.54
CA GLY A 164 11.32 -8.58 -4.64
C GLY A 164 10.26 -9.69 -4.62
N MET A 165 9.02 -9.29 -4.34
CA MET A 165 7.80 -10.08 -4.54
C MET A 165 6.86 -9.26 -5.43
N LEU A 166 6.95 -9.44 -6.75
CA LEU A 166 6.24 -8.62 -7.74
C LEU A 166 4.73 -8.68 -7.56
N GLY A 167 4.19 -9.87 -7.33
CA GLY A 167 2.75 -10.07 -7.10
C GLY A 167 2.25 -9.29 -5.87
N ALA A 168 3.05 -9.23 -4.80
CA ALA A 168 2.71 -8.50 -3.59
C ALA A 168 2.69 -6.99 -3.84
N ASN A 169 3.72 -6.45 -4.52
CA ASN A 169 3.75 -5.04 -4.90
C ASN A 169 2.58 -4.69 -5.83
N ARG A 170 2.25 -5.55 -6.79
CA ARG A 170 1.11 -5.34 -7.70
C ARG A 170 -0.22 -5.28 -6.97
N LEU A 171 -0.45 -6.17 -6.00
CA LEU A 171 -1.67 -6.16 -5.18
C LEU A 171 -1.70 -4.97 -4.22
N ALA A 172 -0.55 -4.56 -3.69
CA ALA A 172 -0.45 -3.38 -2.83
C ALA A 172 -0.82 -2.09 -3.57
N ILE A 173 -0.43 -1.96 -4.84
CA ILE A 173 -0.81 -0.82 -5.69
C ILE A 173 -2.35 -0.69 -5.73
N GLU A 174 -3.07 -1.78 -6.00
CA GLU A 174 -4.55 -1.78 -6.07
C GLU A 174 -5.23 -1.40 -4.74
N ALA A 175 -4.52 -1.51 -3.62
CA ALA A 175 -5.05 -1.13 -2.33
C ALA A 175 -4.97 0.40 -2.08
N PHE A 176 -4.23 1.17 -2.88
CA PHE A 176 -4.04 2.62 -2.64
C PHE A 176 -5.34 3.41 -2.45
N PRO A 177 -6.43 3.21 -3.24
CA PRO A 177 -7.70 3.91 -3.03
C PRO A 177 -8.31 3.75 -1.64
N LEU A 178 -7.93 2.69 -0.91
CA LEU A 178 -8.39 2.46 0.47
C LEU A 178 -7.74 3.43 1.47
N PHE A 179 -6.66 4.08 1.09
CA PHE A 179 -5.81 4.93 1.93
C PHE A 179 -5.94 6.40 1.52
N GLN A 180 -7.16 6.94 1.58
CA GLN A 180 -7.42 8.35 1.30
C GLN A 180 -6.47 9.27 2.09
N SER A 181 -5.86 10.22 1.41
CA SER A 181 -5.00 11.25 1.97
C SER A 181 -5.70 12.60 1.95
N ILE A 182 -5.65 13.31 3.07
CA ILE A 182 -6.24 14.64 3.22
C ILE A 182 -5.12 15.62 3.59
N ALA A 183 -5.15 16.82 3.03
CA ALA A 183 -4.22 17.87 3.39
C ALA A 183 -4.36 18.25 4.87
N PHE A 184 -3.24 18.24 5.58
CA PHE A 184 -3.12 18.71 6.94
C PHE A 184 -1.86 19.58 7.03
N LYS A 185 -2.08 20.91 7.05
CA LYS A 185 -1.02 21.92 6.87
C LYS A 185 -0.35 21.75 5.51
N ASP A 186 0.98 21.63 5.49
CA ASP A 186 1.84 21.45 4.32
C ASP A 186 2.07 19.96 3.97
N LYS A 187 1.33 19.04 4.60
CA LYS A 187 1.51 17.58 4.48
C LYS A 187 0.20 16.88 4.16
N LEU A 188 0.30 15.59 3.85
CA LEU A 188 -0.84 14.68 3.75
C LEU A 188 -0.96 13.82 5.03
N SER A 189 -2.17 13.70 5.54
CA SER A 189 -2.58 12.72 6.55
C SER A 189 -3.33 11.61 5.84
N THR A 190 -2.80 10.40 5.90
CA THR A 190 -3.30 9.24 5.14
C THR A 190 -4.11 8.35 6.07
N ARG A 191 -5.27 7.86 5.64
CA ARG A 191 -6.06 6.87 6.38
C ARG A 191 -5.19 5.66 6.75
N GLY A 192 -5.36 5.09 7.94
CA GLY A 192 -4.53 3.98 8.42
C GLY A 192 -3.17 4.42 8.96
N PHE A 193 -2.77 5.68 8.78
CA PHE A 193 -1.54 6.23 9.33
C PHE A 193 -1.81 7.16 10.51
N SER A 194 -0.86 7.19 11.44
CA SER A 194 -0.75 8.24 12.46
C SER A 194 0.60 8.92 12.37
N GLY A 195 0.66 10.16 12.86
CA GLY A 195 1.85 11.02 12.73
C GLY A 195 2.10 11.51 11.31
N ASN A 196 2.97 12.52 11.19
CA ASN A 196 3.32 13.15 9.91
C ASN A 196 4.80 13.56 9.82
N ARG A 197 5.63 13.07 10.75
CA ARG A 197 7.08 13.28 10.79
C ARG A 197 7.79 11.94 10.72
N SER A 198 9.06 11.95 10.30
CA SER A 198 9.87 10.74 10.13
C SER A 198 10.04 9.92 11.41
N ASN A 199 9.91 10.52 12.59
CA ASN A 199 10.09 9.84 13.88
C ASN A 199 8.77 9.39 14.54
N ASN A 200 7.61 9.75 13.99
CA ASN A 200 6.32 9.42 14.57
C ASN A 200 5.28 8.90 13.56
N THR A 201 5.66 8.74 12.30
CA THR A 201 4.77 8.18 11.29
C THR A 201 4.65 6.67 11.45
N ARG A 202 3.44 6.18 11.64
CA ARG A 202 3.14 4.76 11.87
C ARG A 202 2.01 4.34 10.93
N TRP A 203 2.12 3.15 10.37
CA TRP A 203 1.00 2.49 9.70
C TRP A 203 0.47 1.40 10.61
N THR A 204 -0.84 1.43 10.89
CA THR A 204 -1.48 0.44 11.75
C THR A 204 -2.66 -0.20 11.03
N TRP A 205 -2.75 -1.52 11.05
CA TRP A 205 -3.87 -2.26 10.45
C TRP A 205 -4.47 -3.28 11.43
N PRO A 206 -5.81 -3.39 11.48
CA PRO A 206 -6.50 -4.41 12.25
C PRO A 206 -6.58 -5.74 11.49
N LEU A 207 -6.61 -6.83 12.26
CA LEU A 207 -7.08 -8.14 11.82
C LEU A 207 -8.40 -8.43 12.53
N TRP A 208 -9.45 -8.64 11.76
CA TRP A 208 -10.81 -8.84 12.27
C TRP A 208 -11.28 -10.29 12.11
N SER A 209 -12.16 -10.73 13.00
CA SER A 209 -12.56 -12.13 13.14
C SER A 209 -13.85 -12.53 12.39
N LYS A 210 -14.52 -11.57 11.74
CA LYS A 210 -15.80 -11.79 11.03
C LYS A 210 -15.73 -11.34 9.59
N PRO A 211 -16.50 -11.94 8.65
CA PRO A 211 -16.46 -11.49 7.27
C PRO A 211 -16.98 -10.06 7.15
N VAL A 212 -16.15 -9.17 6.61
CA VAL A 212 -16.53 -7.79 6.34
C VAL A 212 -16.35 -7.44 4.86
N ASN A 213 -17.08 -6.40 4.42
CA ASN A 213 -16.94 -5.81 3.09
C ASN A 213 -15.87 -4.70 3.07
N LEU A 214 -15.57 -4.17 1.89
CA LEU A 214 -14.49 -3.19 1.71
C LEU A 214 -14.76 -1.86 2.43
N ASP A 215 -16.02 -1.42 2.50
CA ASP A 215 -16.39 -0.19 3.22
C ASP A 215 -16.08 -0.32 4.71
N VAL A 216 -16.36 -1.49 5.31
CA VAL A 216 -16.01 -1.77 6.71
C VAL A 216 -14.49 -1.85 6.88
N VAL A 217 -13.74 -2.46 5.96
CA VAL A 217 -12.26 -2.44 6.02
C VAL A 217 -11.74 -1.00 6.07
N VAL A 218 -12.28 -0.14 5.21
CA VAL A 218 -11.94 1.29 5.18
C VAL A 218 -12.28 1.97 6.51
N SER A 219 -13.45 1.71 7.10
CA SER A 219 -13.81 2.25 8.42
C SER A 219 -12.88 1.77 9.53
N LEU A 220 -12.49 0.49 9.53
CA LEU A 220 -11.57 -0.08 10.51
C LEU A 220 -10.18 0.56 10.41
N LEU A 221 -9.67 0.78 9.19
CA LEU A 221 -8.41 1.49 8.95
C LEU A 221 -8.47 2.96 9.42
N ALA A 222 -9.65 3.59 9.36
CA ALA A 222 -9.86 4.96 9.80
C ALA A 222 -10.09 5.12 11.32
N SER A 223 -10.22 4.02 12.06
CA SER A 223 -10.56 4.06 13.50
C SER A 223 -9.50 4.82 14.30
N PRO A 224 -9.87 5.90 15.05
CA PRO A 224 -8.90 6.61 15.88
C PRO A 224 -8.29 5.73 16.98
N THR A 225 -9.09 4.82 17.55
CA THR A 225 -8.69 3.95 18.66
C THR A 225 -7.48 3.07 18.31
N ILE A 226 -7.44 2.49 17.10
CA ILE A 226 -6.30 1.66 16.69
C ILE A 226 -5.05 2.51 16.38
N GLN A 227 -5.23 3.81 16.16
CA GLN A 227 -4.15 4.74 15.85
C GLN A 227 -3.53 5.40 17.11
N HIS A 228 -4.07 5.13 18.31
CA HIS A 228 -3.50 5.60 19.57
C HIS A 228 -2.05 5.17 19.72
N GLU A 229 -1.23 6.02 20.33
CA GLU A 229 0.18 5.71 20.56
C GLU A 229 0.36 4.43 21.38
N THR A 230 -0.38 4.33 22.47
CA THR A 230 -0.46 3.16 23.35
C THR A 230 -1.91 2.71 23.42
N ILE A 231 -2.16 1.42 23.20
CA ILE A 231 -3.48 0.81 23.38
C ILE A 231 -3.70 0.58 24.87
N THR A 232 -4.72 1.22 25.44
CA THR A 232 -5.12 1.00 26.83
C THR A 232 -6.03 -0.23 26.96
N ASP A 233 -6.29 -0.70 28.18
CA ASP A 233 -7.23 -1.80 28.41
C ASP A 233 -8.64 -1.46 27.87
N ARG A 234 -9.08 -0.22 28.06
CA ARG A 234 -10.35 0.27 27.52
C ARG A 234 -10.38 0.29 25.98
N ASP A 235 -9.26 0.66 25.35
CA ASP A 235 -9.14 0.60 23.90
C ASP A 235 -9.19 -0.85 23.42
N ASN A 236 -8.51 -1.77 24.11
CA ASN A 236 -8.53 -3.20 23.82
C ASN A 236 -9.96 -3.77 23.87
N ASP A 237 -10.70 -3.49 24.94
CA ASP A 237 -12.10 -3.92 25.08
C ASP A 237 -12.98 -3.38 23.93
N SER A 238 -12.81 -2.11 23.57
CA SER A 238 -13.52 -1.47 22.46
C SER A 238 -13.18 -2.11 21.10
N LEU A 239 -11.89 -2.35 20.83
CA LEU A 239 -11.43 -2.98 19.60
C LEU A 239 -11.95 -4.42 19.49
N ARG A 240 -11.92 -5.20 20.58
CA ARG A 240 -12.49 -6.55 20.63
C ARG A 240 -13.99 -6.56 20.42
N ALA A 241 -14.71 -5.60 20.99
CA ALA A 241 -16.15 -5.44 20.77
C ALA A 241 -16.50 -5.14 19.30
N MET A 242 -15.59 -4.48 18.56
CA MET A 242 -15.70 -4.30 17.10
C MET A 242 -15.30 -5.54 16.29
N GLY A 243 -14.91 -6.64 16.94
CA GLY A 243 -14.49 -7.88 16.30
C GLY A 243 -13.03 -7.88 15.82
N ILE A 244 -12.23 -6.87 16.21
CA ILE A 244 -10.79 -6.82 15.94
C ILE A 244 -10.10 -7.79 16.91
N ALA A 245 -9.46 -8.81 16.35
CA ALA A 245 -8.81 -9.88 17.10
C ALA A 245 -7.31 -9.64 17.32
N ALA A 246 -6.68 -8.86 16.43
CA ALA A 246 -5.29 -8.43 16.56
C ALA A 246 -5.10 -7.12 15.79
N ALA A 247 -4.01 -6.42 16.08
CA ALA A 247 -3.61 -5.24 15.34
C ALA A 247 -2.09 -5.21 15.26
N PHE A 248 -1.59 -4.82 14.09
CA PHE A 248 -0.16 -4.73 13.81
C PHE A 248 0.20 -3.31 13.40
N ARG A 249 1.43 -2.94 13.71
CA ARG A 249 1.97 -1.61 13.45
C ARG A 249 3.37 -1.69 12.88
N SER A 250 3.62 -0.87 11.86
CA SER A 250 4.96 -0.58 11.36
C SER A 250 5.27 0.91 11.51
N MET A 251 6.54 1.24 11.71
CA MET A 251 7.02 2.62 11.68
C MET A 251 7.56 2.98 10.29
N ARG A 252 7.18 4.15 9.78
CA ARG A 252 7.78 4.71 8.57
C ARG A 252 9.01 5.52 8.97
N ILE A 253 10.18 4.96 8.74
CA ILE A 253 11.48 5.56 9.05
C ILE A 253 12.11 6.17 7.80
N LEU A 254 13.05 7.09 7.99
CA LEU A 254 13.85 7.65 6.89
C LEU A 254 15.28 7.12 6.99
N VAL A 255 15.73 6.41 5.96
CA VAL A 255 17.11 5.93 5.85
C VAL A 255 17.78 6.69 4.70
N GLY A 256 18.67 7.62 5.06
CA GLY A 256 19.19 8.59 4.11
C GLY A 256 18.08 9.49 3.56
N LYS A 257 17.77 9.34 2.26
CA LYS A 257 16.68 10.07 1.58
C LYS A 257 15.48 9.18 1.24
N THR A 258 15.51 7.91 1.62
CA THR A 258 14.48 6.94 1.22
C THR A 258 13.67 6.51 2.44
N PRO A 259 12.35 6.77 2.43
CA PRO A 259 11.45 6.21 3.42
C PRO A 259 11.40 4.67 3.34
N ASN A 260 11.33 4.01 4.49
CA ASN A 260 11.11 2.56 4.59
C ASN A 260 10.16 2.26 5.74
N PHE A 261 9.58 1.07 5.75
CA PHE A 261 8.84 0.53 6.88
C PHE A 261 9.71 -0.38 7.74
N THR A 262 9.50 -0.38 9.05
CA THR A 262 10.08 -1.39 9.94
C THR A 262 9.30 -2.70 9.86
N PRO A 263 9.85 -3.83 10.31
CA PRO A 263 9.05 -5.01 10.59
C PRO A 263 7.85 -4.65 11.48
N ALA A 264 6.72 -5.32 11.23
CA ALA A 264 5.50 -5.10 11.98
C ALA A 264 5.64 -5.66 13.39
N ILE A 265 5.06 -4.95 14.37
CA ILE A 265 4.91 -5.43 15.75
C ILE A 265 3.42 -5.53 16.11
N PRO A 266 3.01 -6.53 16.91
CA PRO A 266 1.66 -6.56 17.45
C PRO A 266 1.48 -5.43 18.46
N ILE A 267 0.29 -4.82 18.48
CA ILE A 267 -0.09 -3.78 19.45
C ILE A 267 -1.37 -4.11 20.23
N LEU A 268 -2.02 -5.23 19.87
CA LEU A 268 -3.24 -5.78 20.47
C LEU A 268 -3.09 -7.29 20.61
#